data_AF-A0A6J4EA85-F1
#
_entry.id   AF-A0A6J4EA85-F1
#
_cell.length_a   1.000
_cell.length_b   1.000
_cell.length_c   1.000
_cell.angle_alpha   90.00
_cell.angle_beta   90.00
_cell.angle_gamma   90.00
#
_symmetry.space_group_name_H-M   'P 1'
#
loop_
_entity.id
_entity.type
_entity.pdbx_description
1 polymer ?
#
loop_
_entity_poly.entity_id
_entity_poly.type
_entity_poly.pdbx_seq_one_letter_code
_entity_poly.pdbx_strand_id
1 'polypeptide(L)'
;MQQTLRLTEIFYSLQGETRTTGLPTVFVRLTGCPLRCQYCDTAYAFNGGQLHTLDDILAQVAAYKPRYVCVTGGEPLAQPNCIPLLQRLCDAGYEVSLETSGALDISAVDTRVSRVVDLKTPGSAELARNRYENIAQLTRNDQVKFVICSREDYDWAVSKLIEYRLEQRAGEVLFSPSHQQVSARNLADWIVADNLPVRLQLQLHKILWNDEPGH
;
A
#
# COMPACT_ATOMS: atom_id res chain seq x y z
N MET A 1 -3.46 -0.22 -29.86
CA MET A 1 -2.50 -1.11 -29.18
C MET A 1 -3.21 -1.64 -27.93
N GLN A 2 -3.07 -2.92 -27.62
CA GLN A 2 -3.70 -3.51 -26.44
C GLN A 2 -3.02 -2.95 -25.18
N GLN A 3 -3.81 -2.56 -24.17
CA GLN A 3 -3.26 -2.06 -22.91
C GLN A 3 -2.70 -3.23 -22.11
N THR A 4 -1.42 -3.14 -21.72
CA THR A 4 -0.71 -4.19 -20.99
C THR A 4 -0.05 -3.65 -19.73
N LEU A 5 0.16 -4.56 -18.78
CA LEU A 5 0.92 -4.34 -17.55
C LEU A 5 1.94 -5.47 -17.37
N ARG A 6 3.07 -5.16 -16.74
CA ARG A 6 4.07 -6.14 -16.34
C ARG A 6 3.82 -6.56 -14.91
N LEU A 7 3.50 -7.83 -14.70
CA LEU A 7 3.12 -8.38 -13.40
C LEU A 7 4.19 -9.34 -12.90
N THR A 8 4.42 -9.28 -11.59
CA THR A 8 5.21 -10.28 -10.89
C THR A 8 4.33 -11.49 -10.57
N GLU A 9 3.10 -11.26 -10.09
CA GLU A 9 2.20 -12.34 -9.69
C GLU A 9 0.73 -11.85 -9.55
N ILE A 10 -0.20 -12.80 -9.64
CA ILE A 10 -1.59 -12.66 -9.17
C ILE A 10 -1.89 -13.86 -8.26
N PHE A 11 -2.31 -13.61 -7.03
CA PHE A 11 -2.59 -14.66 -6.05
C PHE A 11 -3.77 -14.29 -5.15
N TYR A 12 -4.29 -15.26 -4.40
CA TYR A 12 -5.45 -15.09 -3.52
C TYR A 12 -5.09 -15.46 -2.08
N SER A 13 -5.27 -14.51 -1.17
CA SER A 13 -4.78 -14.55 0.21
C SER A 13 -5.72 -13.77 1.15
N LEU A 14 -5.34 -13.57 2.41
CA LEU A 14 -5.91 -12.56 3.29
C LEU A 14 -5.12 -11.25 3.17
N GLN A 15 -5.82 -10.12 3.14
CA GLN A 15 -5.14 -8.83 3.29
C GLN A 15 -4.42 -8.79 4.63
N GLY A 16 -3.10 -8.59 4.58
CA GLY A 16 -2.25 -8.63 5.76
C GLY A 16 -2.11 -7.29 6.48
N GLU A 17 -2.52 -6.20 5.82
CA GLU A 17 -2.34 -4.82 6.29
C GLU A 17 -3.58 -3.96 6.02
N THR A 18 -3.59 -2.74 6.56
CA THR A 18 -4.58 -1.69 6.30
C THR A 18 -5.98 -2.03 6.83
N ARG A 19 -6.98 -1.20 6.52
CA ARG A 19 -8.37 -1.31 6.98
C ARG A 19 -9.02 -2.67 6.71
N THR A 20 -8.62 -3.36 5.64
CA THR A 20 -9.19 -4.65 5.23
C THR A 20 -8.39 -5.85 5.73
N THR A 21 -7.49 -5.67 6.70
CA THR A 21 -6.72 -6.76 7.33
C THR A 21 -7.62 -7.94 7.71
N GLY A 22 -7.23 -9.15 7.32
CA GLY A 22 -7.94 -10.41 7.57
C GLY A 22 -9.01 -10.78 6.54
N LEU A 23 -9.27 -9.94 5.54
CA LEU A 23 -10.29 -10.22 4.52
C LEU A 23 -9.69 -10.93 3.28
N PRO A 24 -10.37 -11.97 2.74
CA PRO A 24 -9.93 -12.63 1.51
C PRO A 24 -9.87 -11.68 0.31
N THR A 25 -8.68 -11.56 -0.28
CA THR A 25 -8.32 -10.53 -1.25
C THR A 25 -7.48 -11.14 -2.37
N VAL A 26 -7.81 -10.83 -3.63
CA VAL A 26 -6.90 -11.10 -4.75
C VAL A 26 -5.87 -9.98 -4.83
N PHE A 27 -4.61 -10.34 -4.85
CA PHE A 27 -3.51 -9.43 -5.06
C PHE A 27 -3.08 -9.43 -6.51
N VAL A 28 -2.96 -8.25 -7.11
CA VAL A 28 -2.36 -8.04 -8.42
C VAL A 28 -1.06 -7.28 -8.21
N ARG A 29 0.06 -7.98 -8.24
CA ARG A 29 1.38 -7.40 -7.96
C ARG A 29 2.09 -7.02 -9.26
N LEU A 30 2.23 -5.72 -9.48
CA LEU A 30 2.96 -5.15 -10.62
C LEU A 30 4.47 -5.21 -10.39
N THR A 31 5.23 -5.28 -11.47
CA THR A 31 6.70 -5.27 -11.44
C THR A 31 7.25 -3.86 -11.63
N GLY A 32 8.33 -3.55 -10.92
CA GLY A 32 9.14 -2.34 -11.08
C GLY A 32 8.81 -1.27 -10.05
N CYS A 33 9.84 -0.78 -9.35
CA CYS A 33 9.70 0.32 -8.40
C CYS A 33 10.81 1.35 -8.65
N PRO A 34 10.54 2.66 -8.64
CA PRO A 34 11.57 3.68 -8.74
C PRO A 34 12.25 4.00 -7.39
N LEU A 35 11.84 3.34 -6.30
CA LEU A 35 12.40 3.48 -4.95
C LEU A 35 13.20 2.23 -4.57
N ARG A 36 14.15 2.38 -3.64
CA ARG A 36 14.97 1.33 -3.02
C ARG A 36 14.92 1.48 -1.50
N CYS A 37 13.70 1.43 -0.95
CA CYS A 37 13.48 1.55 0.48
C CYS A 37 14.33 0.52 1.23
N GLN A 38 15.04 0.95 2.28
CA GLN A 38 15.93 0.09 3.05
C GLN A 38 15.21 -1.13 3.65
N TYR A 39 13.95 -0.98 4.03
CA TYR A 39 13.11 -2.01 4.63
C TYR A 39 12.23 -2.78 3.63
N CYS A 40 12.51 -2.70 2.32
CA CYS A 40 11.64 -3.32 1.32
C CYS A 40 11.63 -4.86 1.43
N ASP A 41 10.46 -5.42 1.77
CA ASP A 41 10.22 -6.86 1.83
C ASP A 41 9.90 -7.47 0.44
N THR A 42 9.50 -6.63 -0.53
CA THR A 42 9.12 -7.07 -1.88
C THR A 42 10.18 -6.72 -2.94
N ALA A 43 11.48 -6.79 -2.61
CA ALA A 43 12.55 -6.46 -3.55
C ALA A 43 12.55 -7.37 -4.80
N TYR A 44 11.99 -8.58 -4.70
CA TYR A 44 11.82 -9.50 -5.82
C TYR A 44 10.91 -8.96 -6.93
N ALA A 45 10.01 -8.01 -6.62
CA ALA A 45 9.15 -7.37 -7.60
C ALA A 45 9.83 -6.20 -8.35
N PHE A 46 11.12 -5.91 -8.13
CA PHE A 46 11.80 -4.82 -8.85
C PHE A 46 12.10 -5.12 -10.31
N ASN A 47 12.25 -6.39 -10.69
CA ASN A 47 12.66 -6.81 -12.03
C ASN A 47 11.89 -8.08 -12.47
N GLY A 48 12.02 -8.45 -13.74
CA GLY A 48 11.39 -9.66 -14.29
C GLY A 48 9.93 -9.44 -14.68
N GLY A 49 9.05 -10.32 -14.21
CA GLY A 49 7.62 -10.28 -14.49
C GLY A 49 7.25 -10.62 -15.93
N GLN A 50 5.95 -10.80 -16.17
CA GLN A 50 5.36 -11.13 -17.47
C GLN A 50 4.40 -10.03 -17.91
N LEU A 51 4.30 -9.80 -19.22
CA LEU A 51 3.33 -8.87 -19.77
C LEU A 51 1.97 -9.56 -19.87
N HIS A 52 0.95 -8.94 -19.27
CA HIS A 52 -0.43 -9.36 -19.37
C HIS A 52 -1.28 -8.25 -19.96
N THR A 53 -2.29 -8.61 -20.74
CA THR A 53 -3.32 -7.65 -21.15
C THR A 53 -4.26 -7.37 -19.98
N LEU A 54 -4.93 -6.22 -19.97
CA LEU A 54 -5.90 -5.92 -18.91
C LEU A 54 -7.05 -6.94 -18.87
N ASP A 55 -7.43 -7.50 -20.02
CA ASP A 55 -8.46 -8.54 -20.11
C ASP A 55 -8.01 -9.85 -19.43
N ASP A 56 -6.75 -10.27 -19.64
CA ASP A 56 -6.20 -11.46 -19.00
C ASP A 56 -6.13 -11.30 -17.47
N ILE A 57 -5.80 -10.09 -16.99
CA ILE A 57 -5.75 -9.79 -15.56
C ILE A 57 -7.15 -9.91 -14.95
N LEU A 58 -8.16 -9.30 -15.57
CA LEU A 58 -9.54 -9.35 -15.10
C LEU A 58 -10.09 -10.77 -15.11
N ALA A 59 -9.78 -11.56 -16.13
CA ALA A 59 -10.18 -12.96 -16.20
C ALA A 59 -9.56 -13.79 -15.07
N GLN A 60 -8.28 -13.60 -14.78
CA GLN A 60 -7.60 -14.27 -13.66
C GLN A 60 -8.17 -13.84 -12.30
N VAL A 61 -8.41 -12.55 -12.09
CA VAL A 61 -9.04 -12.03 -10.87
C VAL A 61 -10.44 -12.65 -10.69
N ALA A 62 -11.26 -12.68 -11.74
CA ALA A 62 -12.62 -13.22 -11.69
C ALA A 62 -12.65 -14.73 -11.37
N ALA A 63 -11.63 -15.50 -11.78
CA ALA A 63 -11.55 -16.93 -11.50
C ALA A 63 -11.52 -17.26 -10.00
N TYR A 64 -10.99 -16.36 -9.17
CA TYR A 64 -11.01 -16.49 -7.70
C TYR A 64 -12.35 -16.10 -7.06
N LYS A 65 -13.28 -15.49 -7.82
CA LYS A 65 -14.56 -14.96 -7.33
C LYS A 65 -14.41 -14.05 -6.09
N PRO A 66 -13.48 -13.08 -6.10
CA PRO A 66 -13.22 -12.28 -4.91
C PRO A 66 -14.28 -11.20 -4.68
N ARG A 67 -14.35 -10.74 -3.45
CA ARG A 67 -14.97 -9.45 -3.11
C ARG A 67 -13.96 -8.30 -3.17
N TYR A 68 -12.74 -8.54 -2.69
CA TYR A 68 -11.67 -7.56 -2.56
C TYR A 68 -10.54 -7.81 -3.56
N VAL A 69 -10.01 -6.72 -4.14
CA VAL A 69 -8.83 -6.77 -5.00
C VAL A 69 -7.85 -5.70 -4.55
N CYS A 70 -6.61 -6.08 -4.25
CA CYS A 70 -5.53 -5.15 -3.95
C CYS A 70 -4.55 -5.11 -5.12
N VAL A 71 -4.42 -3.94 -5.75
CA VAL A 71 -3.37 -3.68 -6.74
C VAL A 71 -2.17 -3.12 -6.00
N THR A 72 -1.04 -3.82 -6.10
CA THR A 72 0.21 -3.51 -5.38
C THR A 72 1.42 -3.74 -6.28
N GLY A 73 2.63 -3.54 -5.76
CA GLY A 73 3.78 -3.14 -6.55
C GLY A 73 5.03 -4.01 -6.46
N GLY A 74 6.25 -3.68 -6.90
CA GLY A 74 6.85 -2.37 -7.02
C GLY A 74 5.94 -1.29 -7.59
N GLU A 75 6.06 -0.06 -7.10
CA GLU A 75 5.18 1.09 -7.35
C GLU A 75 4.18 0.95 -8.53
N PRO A 76 2.90 0.63 -8.26
CA PRO A 76 1.92 0.36 -9.32
C PRO A 76 1.74 1.54 -10.28
N LEU A 77 1.78 2.77 -9.75
CA LEU A 77 1.59 3.98 -10.54
C LEU A 77 2.78 4.30 -11.45
N ALA A 78 3.88 3.56 -11.36
CA ALA A 78 4.99 3.65 -12.31
C ALA A 78 4.63 3.05 -13.68
N GLN A 79 3.56 2.25 -13.77
CA GLN A 79 3.05 1.72 -15.03
C GLN A 79 1.77 2.47 -15.44
N PRO A 80 1.75 3.20 -16.58
CA PRO A 80 0.62 4.06 -16.97
C PRO A 80 -0.74 3.34 -17.05
N ASN A 81 -0.74 2.06 -17.42
CA ASN A 81 -1.97 1.27 -17.54
C ASN A 81 -2.54 0.78 -16.19
N CYS A 82 -1.91 1.13 -15.05
CA CYS A 82 -2.43 0.83 -13.72
C CYS A 82 -3.76 1.56 -13.46
N ILE A 83 -3.87 2.82 -13.88
CA ILE A 83 -5.10 3.61 -13.72
C ILE A 83 -6.29 2.96 -14.47
N PRO A 84 -6.16 2.62 -15.78
CA PRO A 84 -7.17 1.85 -16.48
C PRO A 84 -7.53 0.51 -15.81
N LEU A 85 -6.55 -0.24 -15.27
CA LEU A 85 -6.84 -1.49 -14.55
C LEU A 85 -7.73 -1.23 -13.32
N LEU A 86 -7.37 -0.25 -12.50
CA LEU A 86 -8.11 0.11 -11.29
C LEU A 86 -9.57 0.48 -11.61
N GLN A 87 -9.78 1.30 -12.65
CA GLN A 87 -11.11 1.68 -13.11
C GLN A 87 -11.93 0.45 -13.52
N ARG A 88 -11.36 -0.45 -14.33
CA ARG A 88 -12.05 -1.65 -14.80
C ARG A 88 -12.37 -2.63 -13.66
N LEU A 89 -11.53 -2.73 -12.65
CA LEU A 89 -11.81 -3.53 -11.45
C LEU A 89 -12.99 -2.96 -10.67
N CYS A 90 -13.06 -1.64 -10.50
CA CYS A 90 -14.22 -0.98 -9.89
C CYS A 90 -15.49 -1.17 -10.73
N ASP A 91 -15.40 -1.06 -12.06
CA ASP A 91 -16.54 -1.24 -12.96
C ASP A 91 -17.06 -2.70 -12.95
N ALA A 92 -16.20 -3.66 -12.67
CA ALA A 92 -16.57 -5.06 -12.44
C ALA A 92 -17.24 -5.31 -11.06
N GLY A 93 -17.34 -4.28 -10.21
CA GLY A 93 -18.04 -4.34 -8.93
C GLY A 93 -17.20 -4.79 -7.73
N TYR A 94 -15.87 -4.87 -7.87
CA TYR A 94 -14.99 -5.23 -6.75
C TYR A 94 -14.74 -4.06 -5.79
N GLU A 95 -14.45 -4.39 -4.53
CA GLU A 95 -13.87 -3.44 -3.58
C GLU A 95 -12.35 -3.37 -3.80
N VAL A 96 -11.88 -2.29 -4.42
CA VAL A 96 -10.50 -2.15 -4.89
C VAL A 96 -9.67 -1.29 -3.94
N SER A 97 -8.48 -1.78 -3.57
CA SER A 97 -7.44 -0.98 -2.92
C SER A 97 -6.20 -0.85 -3.79
N LEU A 98 -5.50 0.28 -3.66
CA LEU A 98 -4.21 0.53 -4.28
C LEU A 98 -3.17 0.78 -3.18
N GLU A 99 -2.11 0.00 -3.15
CA GLU A 99 -0.95 0.26 -2.28
C GLU A 99 0.16 0.97 -3.08
N THR A 100 0.45 2.22 -2.73
CA THR A 100 1.42 3.08 -3.43
C THR A 100 2.39 3.76 -2.45
N SER A 101 3.60 4.06 -2.92
CA SER A 101 4.66 4.69 -2.13
C SER A 101 4.45 6.19 -1.86
N GLY A 102 3.41 6.79 -2.44
CA GLY A 102 3.20 8.25 -2.34
C GLY A 102 4.21 9.10 -3.12
N ALA A 103 5.11 8.48 -3.89
CA ALA A 103 6.09 9.19 -4.71
C ALA A 103 5.57 9.62 -6.09
N LEU A 104 4.44 9.06 -6.55
CA LEU A 104 3.81 9.37 -7.83
C LEU A 104 2.43 9.99 -7.64
N ASP A 105 1.88 10.59 -8.71
CA ASP A 105 0.59 11.28 -8.67
C ASP A 105 -0.58 10.33 -8.35
N ILE A 106 -1.40 10.66 -7.37
CA ILE A 106 -2.62 9.90 -7.07
C ILE A 106 -3.91 10.58 -7.59
N SER A 107 -3.83 11.77 -8.18
CA SER A 107 -5.01 12.56 -8.57
C SER A 107 -5.83 11.93 -9.69
N ALA A 108 -5.19 11.15 -10.57
CA ALA A 108 -5.86 10.46 -11.67
C ALA A 108 -6.44 9.09 -11.28
N VAL A 109 -6.22 8.63 -10.04
CA VAL A 109 -6.79 7.39 -9.53
C VAL A 109 -8.27 7.61 -9.21
N ASP A 110 -9.12 6.71 -9.69
CA ASP A 110 -10.56 6.71 -9.42
C ASP A 110 -10.85 6.72 -7.91
N THR A 111 -11.71 7.62 -7.45
CA THR A 111 -12.00 7.82 -6.02
C THR A 111 -12.76 6.66 -5.38
N ARG A 112 -13.31 5.73 -6.18
CA ARG A 112 -13.86 4.46 -5.69
C ARG A 112 -12.77 3.55 -5.11
N VAL A 113 -11.53 3.68 -5.58
CA VAL A 113 -10.38 2.93 -5.08
C VAL A 113 -9.98 3.47 -3.70
N SER A 114 -9.80 2.59 -2.72
CA SER A 114 -9.17 2.96 -1.45
C SER A 114 -7.66 3.06 -1.65
N ARG A 115 -7.11 4.27 -1.69
CA ARG A 115 -5.66 4.48 -1.87
C ARG A 115 -4.97 4.40 -0.53
N VAL A 116 -3.98 3.53 -0.43
CA VAL A 116 -3.09 3.39 0.73
C VAL A 116 -1.77 4.03 0.34
N VAL A 117 -1.56 5.24 0.85
CA VAL A 117 -0.37 6.05 0.55
C VAL A 117 0.64 5.86 1.68
N ASP A 118 1.75 5.19 1.38
CA ASP A 118 2.83 4.97 2.34
C ASP A 118 3.82 6.14 2.33
N LEU A 119 3.64 7.10 3.26
CA LEU A 119 4.52 8.26 3.38
C LEU A 119 5.85 7.83 3.99
N LYS A 120 6.90 7.88 3.16
CA LYS A 120 8.21 7.34 3.46
C LYS A 120 8.89 8.10 4.58
N THR A 121 9.16 7.42 5.69
CA THR A 121 9.86 7.97 6.84
C THR A 121 11.36 8.16 6.55
N PRO A 122 12.13 8.92 7.36
CA PRO A 122 13.58 8.99 7.24
C PRO A 122 14.27 7.62 7.14
N GLY A 123 13.85 6.64 7.97
CA GLY A 123 14.37 5.27 7.98
C GLY A 123 14.18 4.47 6.68
N SER A 124 13.33 4.96 5.76
CA SER A 124 13.20 4.37 4.43
C SER A 124 14.40 4.61 3.52
N ALA A 125 15.22 5.62 3.80
CA ALA A 125 16.19 6.21 2.88
C ALA A 125 15.59 6.81 1.58
N GLU A 126 14.26 6.95 1.51
CA GLU A 126 13.51 7.46 0.34
C GLU A 126 12.60 8.64 0.72
N LEU A 127 12.81 9.26 1.89
CA LEU A 127 12.05 10.41 2.39
C LEU A 127 11.88 11.53 1.34
N ALA A 128 12.95 11.81 0.59
CA ALA A 128 12.98 12.86 -0.44
C ALA A 128 12.08 12.56 -1.65
N ARG A 129 11.56 11.33 -1.77
CA ARG A 129 10.66 10.92 -2.85
C ARG A 129 9.19 11.20 -2.54
N ASN A 130 8.84 11.51 -1.29
CA ASN A 130 7.47 11.82 -0.93
C ASN A 130 6.95 13.00 -1.76
N ARG A 131 5.83 12.79 -2.45
CA ARG A 131 5.12 13.84 -3.18
C ARG A 131 3.99 14.40 -2.31
N TYR A 132 4.28 15.45 -1.55
CA TYR A 132 3.35 16.01 -0.58
C TYR A 132 2.08 16.61 -1.20
N GLU A 133 2.08 16.94 -2.50
CA GLU A 133 0.90 17.38 -3.24
C GLU A 133 -0.23 16.33 -3.21
N ASN A 134 0.12 15.04 -3.05
CA ASN A 134 -0.85 13.96 -2.90
C ASN A 134 -1.75 14.13 -1.67
N ILE A 135 -1.30 14.83 -0.62
CA ILE A 135 -2.06 15.04 0.62
C ILE A 135 -3.36 15.81 0.35
N ALA A 136 -3.35 16.73 -0.61
CA ALA A 136 -4.54 17.49 -1.01
C ALA A 136 -5.57 16.63 -1.78
N GLN A 137 -5.14 15.48 -2.31
CA GLN A 137 -5.97 14.56 -3.09
C GLN A 137 -6.61 13.45 -2.23
N LEU A 138 -6.21 13.34 -0.96
CA LEU A 138 -6.75 12.35 -0.03
C LEU A 138 -8.23 12.61 0.26
N THR A 139 -8.96 11.51 0.43
CA THR A 139 -10.37 11.47 0.81
C THR A 139 -10.55 10.56 2.01
N ARG A 140 -11.76 10.57 2.59
CA ARG A 140 -12.13 9.66 3.67
C ARG A 140 -12.13 8.17 3.29
N ASN A 141 -12.02 7.84 2.00
CA ASN A 141 -11.85 6.45 1.55
C ASN A 141 -10.38 5.97 1.59
N ASP A 142 -9.45 6.91 1.70
CA ASP A 142 -8.01 6.63 1.63
C ASP A 142 -7.40 6.41 3.00
N GLN A 143 -6.18 5.91 2.99
CA GLN A 143 -5.40 5.58 4.17
C GLN A 143 -3.99 6.13 3.99
N VAL A 144 -3.42 6.69 5.05
CA VAL A 144 -1.98 7.07 5.05
C VAL A 144 -1.24 6.12 5.96
N LYS A 145 -0.22 5.47 5.45
CA LYS A 145 0.62 4.53 6.18
C LYS A 145 1.99 5.12 6.43
N PHE A 146 2.54 4.84 7.61
CA PHE A 146 3.93 5.09 7.96
C PHE A 146 4.56 3.78 8.42
N VAL A 147 5.67 3.40 7.80
CA VAL A 147 6.52 2.31 8.30
C VAL A 147 7.57 2.90 9.25
N ILE A 148 7.48 2.53 10.52
CA ILE A 148 8.28 3.10 11.61
C ILE A 148 9.51 2.23 11.86
N CYS A 149 10.70 2.73 11.53
CA CYS A 149 11.96 2.00 11.68
C CYS A 149 12.68 2.31 13.00
N SER A 150 12.33 3.40 13.67
CA SER A 150 12.96 3.86 14.90
C SER A 150 12.05 4.82 15.69
N ARG A 151 12.53 5.32 16.83
CA ARG A 151 11.81 6.36 17.58
C ARG A 151 11.79 7.70 16.83
N GLU A 152 12.87 8.02 16.11
CA GLU A 152 12.97 9.23 15.30
C GLU A 152 11.96 9.21 14.14
N ASP A 153 11.76 8.04 13.51
CA ASP A 153 10.71 7.86 12.50
C ASP A 153 9.30 8.08 13.09
N TYR A 154 9.07 7.60 14.31
CA TYR A 154 7.81 7.81 15.02
C TYR A 154 7.57 9.30 15.30
N ASP A 155 8.54 9.98 15.92
CA ASP A 155 8.41 11.42 16.25
C ASP A 155 8.22 12.25 14.96
N TRP A 156 8.91 11.89 13.88
CA TRP A 156 8.72 12.49 12.56
C TRP A 156 7.31 12.24 12.01
N ALA A 157 6.80 11.00 12.07
CA ALA A 157 5.46 10.66 11.61
C ALA A 157 4.38 11.42 12.39
N VAL A 158 4.55 11.58 13.71
CA VAL A 158 3.69 12.42 14.56
C VAL A 158 3.69 13.87 14.09
N SER A 159 4.87 14.44 13.79
CA SER A 159 4.94 15.81 13.27
C SER A 159 4.17 15.97 11.96
N LYS A 160 4.24 14.98 11.06
CA LYS A 160 3.57 15.01 9.75
C LYS A 160 2.07 14.80 9.86
N LEU A 161 1.64 13.93 10.77
CA LEU A 161 0.23 13.78 11.16
C LEU A 161 -0.37 15.13 11.54
N ILE A 162 0.29 15.86 12.44
CA ILE A 162 -0.17 17.17 12.94
C ILE A 162 -0.08 18.25 11.86
N GLU A 163 1.07 18.36 11.18
CA GLU A 163 1.33 19.37 10.14
C GLU A 163 0.26 19.35 9.06
N TYR A 164 -0.11 18.15 8.59
CA TYR A 164 -1.04 17.99 7.48
C TYR A 164 -2.47 17.67 7.91
N ARG A 165 -2.72 17.47 9.21
CA ARG A 165 -4.02 17.05 9.77
C ARG A 165 -4.54 15.80 9.08
N LEU A 166 -3.68 14.78 8.97
CA LEU A 166 -3.95 13.58 8.17
C LEU A 166 -5.19 12.83 8.65
N GLU A 167 -5.48 12.87 9.97
CA GLU A 167 -6.66 12.27 10.58
C GLU A 167 -7.99 12.91 10.12
N GLN A 168 -7.94 14.16 9.64
CA GLN A 168 -9.09 14.87 9.08
C GLN A 168 -9.25 14.57 7.58
N ARG A 169 -8.17 14.23 6.88
CA ARG A 169 -8.13 14.05 5.43
C ARG A 169 -8.37 12.60 5.00
N ALA A 170 -7.63 11.68 5.59
CA ALA A 170 -7.72 10.25 5.30
C ALA A 170 -8.73 9.57 6.22
N GLY A 171 -9.31 8.45 5.76
CA GLY A 171 -10.17 7.60 6.57
C GLY A 171 -9.44 7.02 7.77
N GLU A 172 -8.18 6.61 7.56
CA GLU A 172 -7.31 6.06 8.60
C GLU A 172 -5.86 6.53 8.42
N VAL A 173 -5.16 6.70 9.54
CA VAL A 173 -3.70 6.87 9.59
C VAL A 173 -3.12 5.67 10.32
N LEU A 174 -2.17 4.99 9.68
CA LEU A 174 -1.66 3.67 10.06
C LEU A 174 -0.19 3.80 10.43
N PHE A 175 0.17 3.40 11.65
CA PHE A 175 1.56 3.29 12.08
C PHE A 175 1.91 1.79 12.12
N SER A 176 2.84 1.38 11.25
CA SER A 176 3.28 0.00 11.12
C SER A 176 4.72 -0.13 11.57
N PRO A 177 5.08 -1.07 12.47
CA PRO A 177 6.48 -1.25 12.83
C PRO A 177 7.22 -1.91 11.67
N SER A 178 8.41 -1.41 11.34
CA SER A 178 9.30 -2.12 10.43
C SER A 178 9.76 -3.44 11.06
N HIS A 179 9.67 -4.52 10.29
CA HIS A 179 9.98 -5.86 10.77
C HIS A 179 11.41 -5.93 11.33
N GLN A 180 11.58 -6.53 12.50
CA GLN A 180 12.85 -6.67 13.26
C GLN A 180 13.50 -5.35 13.76
N GLN A 181 13.09 -4.17 13.30
CA GLN A 181 13.69 -2.90 13.74
C GLN A 181 12.95 -2.28 14.94
N VAL A 182 11.61 -2.35 14.94
CA VAL A 182 10.78 -1.88 16.05
C VAL A 182 9.82 -2.99 16.45
N SER A 183 9.74 -3.30 17.74
CA SER A 183 8.77 -4.27 18.23
C SER A 183 7.35 -3.67 18.18
N ALA A 184 6.36 -4.50 17.85
CA ALA A 184 4.95 -4.12 17.88
C ALA A 184 4.54 -3.53 19.24
N ARG A 185 5.07 -4.08 20.33
CA ARG A 185 4.84 -3.59 21.69
C ARG A 185 5.35 -2.18 21.89
N ASN A 186 6.59 -1.88 21.50
CA ASN A 186 7.16 -0.55 21.68
C ASN A 186 6.35 0.50 20.91
N LEU A 187 5.98 0.21 19.66
CA LEU A 187 5.16 1.13 18.88
C LEU A 187 3.76 1.32 19.50
N ALA A 188 3.15 0.24 20.01
CA ALA A 188 1.88 0.33 20.74
C ALA A 188 1.99 1.23 21.98
N ASP A 189 3.03 1.01 22.80
CA ASP A 189 3.27 1.78 24.02
C ASP A 189 3.48 3.27 23.72
N TRP A 190 4.17 3.62 22.62
CA TRP A 190 4.32 5.01 22.17
C TRP A 190 2.99 5.63 21.74
N ILE A 191 2.22 4.95 20.89
CA ILE A 191 0.91 5.43 20.43
C ILE A 191 -0.05 5.67 21.60
N VAL A 192 -0.07 4.75 22.57
CA VAL A 192 -0.91 4.87 23.78
C VAL A 192 -0.45 6.02 24.66
N ALA A 193 0.86 6.18 24.87
CA ALA A 193 1.40 7.25 25.71
C ALA A 193 1.06 8.66 25.15
N ASP A 194 1.11 8.82 23.82
CA ASP A 194 0.84 10.09 23.16
C ASP A 194 -0.65 10.29 22.81
N ASN A 195 -1.50 9.28 23.03
CA ASN A 195 -2.94 9.28 22.76
C ASN A 195 -3.27 9.74 21.32
N LEU A 196 -2.55 9.20 20.34
CA LEU A 196 -2.67 9.60 18.94
C LEU A 196 -3.92 9.04 18.26
N PRO A 197 -4.55 9.79 17.33
CA PRO A 197 -5.66 9.31 16.51
C PRO A 197 -5.18 8.45 15.33
N VAL A 198 -4.37 7.43 15.61
CA VAL A 198 -3.81 6.51 14.62
C VAL A 198 -4.13 5.06 14.97
N ARG A 199 -4.09 4.18 13.98
CA ARG A 199 -4.22 2.73 14.17
C ARG A 199 -2.83 2.10 14.12
N LEU A 200 -2.51 1.31 15.14
CA LEU A 200 -1.39 0.36 15.06
C LEU A 200 -1.72 -0.71 14.01
N GLN A 201 -0.87 -0.85 13.00
CA GLN A 201 -0.99 -1.87 11.98
C GLN A 201 0.12 -2.90 12.15
N LEU A 202 -0.24 -4.18 12.20
CA LEU A 202 0.72 -5.28 12.11
C LEU A 202 0.66 -5.89 10.71
N GLN A 203 1.77 -6.50 10.28
CA GLN A 203 1.83 -7.25 9.03
C GLN A 203 1.36 -8.69 9.31
N LEU A 204 0.04 -8.93 9.26
CA LEU A 204 -0.57 -10.21 9.62
C LEU A 204 0.00 -11.37 8.79
N HIS A 205 0.32 -11.14 7.52
CA HIS A 205 0.89 -12.15 6.65
C HIS A 205 2.25 -12.68 7.14
N LYS A 206 3.07 -11.85 7.79
CA LYS A 206 4.35 -12.28 8.39
C LYS A 206 4.14 -13.16 9.62
N ILE A 207 3.03 -12.99 10.32
CA ILE A 207 2.66 -13.80 11.49
C ILE A 207 2.12 -15.17 11.04
N LEU A 208 1.31 -15.20 9.99
CA LEU A 208 0.64 -16.41 9.52
C LEU A 208 1.53 -17.30 8.63
N TRP A 209 2.30 -16.68 7.73
CA TRP A 209 3.08 -17.39 6.70
C TRP A 209 4.56 -17.05 6.73
N ASN A 210 5.06 -16.47 7.82
CA ASN A 210 6.51 -16.22 8.00
C ASN A 210 7.17 -15.45 6.83
N ASP A 211 6.42 -14.50 6.23
CA ASP A 211 6.86 -13.67 5.10
C ASP A 211 7.13 -14.45 3.79
N GLU A 212 6.52 -15.64 3.64
CA GLU A 212 6.60 -16.42 2.39
C GLU A 212 5.79 -15.75 1.26
N PRO A 213 6.36 -15.62 0.04
CA PRO A 213 5.64 -15.08 -1.11
C PRO A 213 4.45 -15.93 -1.56
N GLY A 214 3.42 -15.30 -2.11
CA GLY A 214 2.29 -15.99 -2.78
C GLY A 214 1.24 -16.59 -1.84
N HIS A 215 1.24 -16.20 -0.56
CA HIS A 215 0.35 -16.74 0.47
C HIS A 215 -0.64 -15.75 1.03
#